data_AF-A0A3M0J1L3-F1
#
_entry.id   AF-A0A3M0J1L3-F1
#
_cell.length_a   1.000
_cell.length_b   1.000
_cell.length_c   1.000
_cell.angle_alpha   90.00
_cell.angle_beta   90.00
_cell.angle_gamma   90.00
#
_symmetry.space_group_name_H-M   'P 1'
#
loop_
_entity.id
_entity.type
_entity.pdbx_description
1 polymer ?
#
loop_
_entity_poly.entity_id
_entity_poly.type
_entity_poly.pdbx_seq_one_letter_code
_entity_poly.pdbx_strand_id
1 'polypeptide(L)'
;MPVTYDAQNANPRWERLDHEVVKDLMKAVRDNGLGSPYFKQLLKGTFNIYDLTPIDLKSLASMILTDSQFIIWDAKWRRALNELRDKYQGGTNAGFTIAQLASDPPLDNPARQARLFPREVLTDIKNAVQKAMVQIPPAGVPENIYTDIKQGPSESSTSLIDHLTQAVDRQISDDGVKPHLLWGLAFANANTECKRVISAMPGQPSVAEMIEACSKVGTPQHVATVLGDQMERVIKDAFTTLQQRQCYKCAVRLKWLAARHVKPYRVQTQADADLKTEEIEVGMLD
;
A
#
# COMPACT_ATOMS: atom_id res chain seq x y z
N MET A 1 11.35 -26.86 22.64
CA MET A 1 11.30 -27.78 23.78
C MET A 1 10.69 -26.96 24.91
N PRO A 2 9.47 -27.24 25.41
CA PRO A 2 8.75 -26.28 26.23
C PRO A 2 9.15 -26.29 27.71
N VAL A 3 8.97 -25.15 28.36
CA VAL A 3 8.97 -24.99 29.81
C VAL A 3 7.58 -25.35 30.32
N THR A 4 7.49 -26.37 31.17
CA THR A 4 6.29 -26.76 31.90
C THR A 4 6.35 -26.23 33.33
N TYR A 5 5.18 -25.95 33.88
CA TYR A 5 5.03 -25.48 35.26
C TYR A 5 4.20 -26.49 36.05
N ASP A 6 4.49 -26.62 37.33
CA ASP A 6 3.65 -27.40 38.24
C ASP A 6 2.29 -26.72 38.47
N ALA A 7 1.36 -27.42 39.12
CA ALA A 7 0.00 -26.92 39.38
C ALA A 7 -0.05 -25.59 40.15
N GLN A 8 1.06 -25.21 40.80
CA GLN A 8 1.22 -23.97 41.57
C GLN A 8 1.96 -22.88 40.78
N ASN A 9 2.34 -23.16 39.53
CA ASN A 9 3.04 -22.27 38.63
C ASN A 9 4.41 -21.78 39.16
N ALA A 10 5.02 -22.55 40.06
CA ALA A 10 6.17 -22.11 40.86
C ALA A 10 7.49 -22.76 40.44
N ASN A 11 7.45 -23.95 39.81
CA ASN A 11 8.65 -24.69 39.42
C ASN A 11 8.74 -24.91 37.91
N PRO A 12 9.46 -24.04 37.16
CA PRO A 12 9.67 -24.25 35.74
C PRO A 12 10.59 -25.46 35.50
N ARG A 13 10.12 -26.40 34.69
CA ARG A 13 10.87 -27.57 34.22
C ARG A 13 10.96 -27.52 32.70
N TRP A 14 12.12 -27.84 32.15
CA TRP A 14 12.28 -27.92 30.71
C TRP A 14 11.99 -29.33 30.22
N GLU A 15 11.19 -29.43 29.16
CA GLU A 15 10.77 -30.67 28.51
C GLU A 15 10.97 -30.58 27.00
N ARG A 16 11.03 -31.74 26.30
CA ARG A 16 11.16 -31.77 24.84
C ARG A 16 9.85 -31.40 24.16
N LEU A 17 9.92 -30.65 23.05
CA LEU A 17 8.73 -30.31 22.26
C LEU A 17 8.33 -31.54 21.49
N ASP A 18 7.03 -31.72 21.28
CA ASP A 18 6.53 -32.75 20.40
C ASP A 18 7.17 -32.59 19.00
N HIS A 19 7.71 -33.68 18.48
CA HIS A 19 8.35 -33.72 17.17
C HIS A 19 7.36 -33.39 16.05
N GLU A 20 6.08 -33.70 16.23
CA GLU A 20 5.05 -33.38 15.23
C GLU A 20 4.86 -31.86 15.07
N VAL A 21 4.98 -31.08 16.16
CA VAL A 21 4.88 -29.60 16.10
C VAL A 21 6.03 -29.00 15.27
N VAL A 22 7.25 -29.51 15.46
CA VAL A 22 8.42 -29.05 14.69
C VAL A 22 8.25 -29.41 13.21
N LYS A 23 7.78 -30.62 12.94
CA LYS A 23 7.52 -31.13 11.59
C LYS A 23 6.43 -30.33 10.88
N ASP A 24 5.38 -29.93 11.57
CA ASP A 24 4.31 -29.10 11.02
C ASP A 24 4.82 -27.70 10.66
N LEU A 25 5.65 -27.08 11.51
CA LEU A 25 6.28 -25.80 11.19
C LEU A 25 7.21 -25.92 9.97
N MET A 26 8.09 -26.93 9.93
CA MET A 26 8.97 -27.18 8.79
C MET A 26 8.17 -27.42 7.49
N LYS A 27 7.08 -28.18 7.58
CA LYS A 27 6.17 -28.43 6.47
C LYS A 27 5.48 -27.16 6.00
N ALA A 28 4.97 -26.32 6.92
CA ALA A 28 4.32 -25.07 6.57
C ALA A 28 5.28 -24.12 5.83
N VAL A 29 6.54 -24.01 6.27
CA VAL A 29 7.57 -23.21 5.60
C VAL A 29 7.89 -23.77 4.21
N ARG A 30 8.08 -25.09 4.09
CA ARG A 30 8.40 -25.72 2.80
C ARG A 30 7.26 -25.58 1.79
N ASP A 31 6.02 -25.78 2.23
CA ASP A 31 4.87 -25.85 1.34
C ASP A 31 4.30 -24.45 1.03
N ASN A 32 4.45 -23.45 1.92
CA ASN A 32 3.84 -22.12 1.77
C ASN A 32 4.82 -20.93 1.85
N GLY A 33 6.03 -21.15 2.34
CA GLY A 33 7.02 -20.10 2.58
C GLY A 33 6.84 -19.33 3.90
N LEU A 34 7.94 -18.73 4.38
CA LEU A 34 8.01 -17.95 5.63
C LEU A 34 7.08 -16.72 5.64
N GLY A 35 6.80 -16.15 4.47
CA GLY A 35 5.95 -14.97 4.34
C GLY A 35 4.45 -15.25 4.41
N SER A 36 4.04 -16.52 4.34
CA SER A 36 2.63 -16.89 4.20
C SER A 36 1.81 -16.55 5.45
N PRO A 37 0.55 -16.08 5.29
CA PRO A 37 -0.36 -15.88 6.42
C PRO A 37 -0.56 -17.15 7.26
N TYR A 38 -0.62 -18.32 6.59
CA TYR A 38 -0.74 -19.62 7.23
C TYR A 38 0.43 -19.91 8.17
N PHE A 39 1.67 -19.81 7.69
CA PHE A 39 2.85 -20.02 8.54
C PHE A 39 2.89 -19.02 9.70
N LYS A 40 2.62 -17.73 9.45
CA LYS A 40 2.59 -16.69 10.50
C LYS A 40 1.58 -17.03 11.60
N GLN A 41 0.39 -17.49 11.22
CA GLN A 41 -0.64 -17.89 12.18
C GLN A 41 -0.26 -19.16 12.93
N LEU A 42 0.29 -20.16 12.24
CA LEU A 42 0.77 -21.39 12.86
C LEU A 42 1.87 -21.13 13.89
N LEU A 43 2.89 -20.35 13.52
CA LEU A 43 3.98 -19.93 14.40
C LEU A 43 3.45 -19.20 15.64
N LYS A 44 2.49 -18.28 15.44
CA LYS A 44 1.84 -17.56 16.53
C LYS A 44 1.08 -18.50 17.47
N GLY A 45 0.32 -19.44 16.92
CA GLY A 45 -0.39 -20.47 17.68
C GLY A 45 0.57 -21.32 18.51
N THR A 46 1.64 -21.83 17.91
CA THR A 46 2.65 -22.62 18.60
C THR A 46 3.28 -21.85 19.77
N PHE A 47 3.68 -20.59 19.56
CA PHE A 47 4.30 -19.79 20.61
C PHE A 47 3.34 -19.39 21.74
N ASN A 48 2.03 -19.36 21.47
CA ASN A 48 1.03 -19.15 22.52
C ASN A 48 0.81 -20.40 23.37
N ILE A 49 0.93 -21.59 22.78
CA ILE A 49 0.72 -22.88 23.48
C ILE A 49 1.93 -23.22 24.37
N TYR A 50 3.13 -22.97 23.87
CA TYR A 50 4.36 -23.42 24.52
C TYR A 50 5.16 -22.24 25.08
N ASP A 51 5.57 -22.33 26.34
CA ASP A 51 6.62 -21.46 26.87
C ASP A 51 7.97 -22.01 26.42
N LEU A 52 8.74 -21.22 25.68
CA LEU A 52 9.98 -21.66 25.03
C LEU A 52 11.12 -20.80 25.53
N THR A 53 12.25 -21.43 25.88
CA THR A 53 13.44 -20.67 26.27
C THR A 53 14.11 -20.06 25.04
N PRO A 54 14.98 -19.05 25.21
CA PRO A 54 15.74 -18.47 24.11
C PRO A 54 16.51 -19.49 23.26
N ILE A 55 17.11 -20.52 23.87
CA ILE A 55 17.82 -21.56 23.10
C ILE A 55 16.86 -22.44 22.29
N ASP A 56 15.65 -22.69 22.80
CA ASP A 56 14.64 -23.47 22.07
C ASP A 56 14.18 -22.72 20.82
N LEU A 57 13.99 -21.41 20.95
CA LEU A 57 13.60 -20.54 19.84
C LEU A 57 14.70 -20.45 18.78
N LYS A 58 15.96 -20.31 19.21
CA LYS A 58 17.13 -20.31 18.31
C LYS A 58 17.29 -21.65 17.60
N SER A 59 17.07 -22.76 18.29
CA SER A 59 17.09 -24.11 17.72
C SER A 59 15.97 -24.29 16.70
N LEU A 60 14.73 -23.87 17.02
CA LEU A 60 13.61 -23.90 16.09
C LEU A 60 13.91 -23.08 14.83
N ALA A 61 14.45 -21.87 14.98
CA ALA A 61 14.83 -21.03 13.85
C ALA A 61 15.89 -21.70 12.97
N SER A 62 16.91 -22.33 13.56
CA SER A 62 17.94 -23.04 12.79
C SER A 62 17.43 -24.26 12.01
N MET A 63 16.30 -24.84 12.44
CA MET A 63 15.68 -25.99 11.74
C MET A 63 14.77 -25.57 10.59
N ILE A 64 14.16 -24.38 10.65
CA ILE A 64 13.18 -23.92 9.64
C ILE A 64 13.77 -22.94 8.62
N LEU A 65 14.89 -22.29 8.92
CA LEU A 65 15.53 -21.28 8.07
C LEU A 65 16.74 -21.86 7.33
N THR A 66 17.04 -21.32 6.15
CA THR A 66 18.35 -21.53 5.51
C THR A 66 19.46 -20.81 6.29
N ASP A 67 20.73 -21.15 6.06
CA ASP A 67 21.87 -20.47 6.72
C ASP A 67 21.85 -18.95 6.53
N SER A 68 21.57 -18.49 5.31
CA SER A 68 21.46 -17.05 5.01
C SER A 68 20.28 -16.39 5.71
N GLN A 69 19.13 -17.05 5.75
CA GLN A 69 17.94 -16.56 6.46
C GLN A 69 18.17 -16.54 7.97
N PHE A 70 18.87 -17.53 8.52
CA PHE A 70 19.21 -17.60 9.94
C PHE A 70 20.13 -16.45 10.36
N ILE A 71 21.14 -16.10 9.54
CA ILE A 71 22.00 -14.94 9.81
C ILE A 71 21.18 -13.64 9.84
N ILE A 72 20.31 -13.42 8.85
CA ILE A 72 19.44 -12.24 8.80
C ILE A 72 18.51 -12.22 10.02
N TRP A 73 17.89 -13.36 10.32
CA TRP A 73 16.99 -13.51 11.45
C TRP A 73 17.68 -13.23 12.79
N ASP A 74 18.87 -13.76 13.05
CA ASP A 74 19.62 -13.52 14.29
C ASP A 74 19.92 -12.03 14.47
N ALA A 75 20.34 -11.35 13.39
CA ALA A 75 20.55 -9.90 13.42
C ALA A 75 19.26 -9.12 13.72
N LYS A 76 18.12 -9.50 13.12
CA LYS A 76 16.81 -8.89 13.37
C LYS A 76 16.32 -9.16 14.79
N TRP A 77 16.48 -10.38 15.27
CA TRP A 77 16.08 -10.79 16.62
C TRP A 77 16.90 -10.04 17.67
N ARG A 78 18.22 -9.93 17.50
CA ARG A 78 19.08 -9.12 18.39
C ARG A 78 18.66 -7.65 18.45
N ARG A 79 18.23 -7.05 17.33
CA ARG A 79 17.69 -5.67 17.36
C ARG A 79 16.41 -5.59 18.18
N ALA A 80 15.48 -6.51 17.99
CA ALA A 80 14.26 -6.58 18.79
C ALA A 80 14.55 -6.82 20.29
N LEU A 81 15.57 -7.61 20.62
CA LEU A 81 16.01 -7.80 22.00
C LEU A 81 16.66 -6.54 22.60
N ASN A 82 17.33 -5.71 21.79
CA ASN A 82 17.82 -4.41 22.26
C ASN A 82 16.65 -3.46 22.58
N GLU A 83 15.65 -3.39 21.71
CA GLU A 83 14.41 -2.62 21.99
C GLU A 83 13.75 -3.10 23.29
N LEU A 84 13.71 -4.42 23.51
CA LEU A 84 13.17 -5.00 24.74
C LEU A 84 14.00 -4.65 25.98
N ARG A 85 15.32 -4.71 25.89
CA ARG A 85 16.22 -4.30 26.98
C ARG A 85 16.01 -2.83 27.34
N ASP A 86 15.81 -1.98 26.36
CA ASP A 86 15.56 -0.55 26.57
C ASP A 86 14.21 -0.34 27.28
N LYS A 87 13.17 -1.13 26.93
CA LYS A 87 11.88 -1.18 27.64
C LYS A 87 12.03 -1.62 29.11
N TYR A 88 13.00 -2.47 29.44
CA TYR A 88 13.21 -2.95 30.81
C TYR A 88 13.99 -1.98 31.71
N GLN A 89 14.56 -0.90 31.16
CA GLN A 89 15.33 0.07 31.94
C GLN A 89 14.51 0.65 33.10
N GLY A 90 15.11 0.68 34.29
CA GLY A 90 14.46 1.16 35.52
C GLY A 90 13.43 0.21 36.14
N GLY A 91 13.19 -0.97 35.55
CA GLY A 91 12.30 -2.00 36.08
C GLY A 91 13.01 -3.18 36.74
N THR A 92 12.23 -4.16 37.20
CA THR A 92 12.73 -5.42 37.81
C THR A 92 13.58 -6.26 36.85
N ASN A 93 13.38 -6.10 35.55
CA ASN A 93 14.04 -6.87 34.49
C ASN A 93 15.25 -6.12 33.87
N ALA A 94 15.63 -4.95 34.39
CA ALA A 94 16.70 -4.10 33.83
C ALA A 94 18.08 -4.78 33.78
N GLY A 95 18.30 -5.80 34.60
CA GLY A 95 19.57 -6.51 34.70
C GLY A 95 19.86 -7.50 33.56
N PHE A 96 18.88 -7.79 32.68
CA PHE A 96 19.10 -8.74 31.60
C PHE A 96 19.97 -8.16 30.48
N THR A 97 21.02 -8.89 30.13
CA THR A 97 21.92 -8.56 29.02
C THR A 97 21.40 -9.17 27.70
N ILE A 98 21.84 -8.60 26.57
CA ILE A 98 21.53 -9.17 25.24
C ILE A 98 22.08 -10.59 25.11
N ALA A 99 23.25 -10.88 25.67
CA ALA A 99 23.84 -12.21 25.65
C ALA A 99 22.95 -13.25 26.34
N GLN A 100 22.31 -12.88 27.47
CA GLN A 100 21.33 -13.74 28.14
C GLN A 100 20.08 -13.91 27.27
N LEU A 101 19.49 -12.81 26.78
CA LEU A 101 18.26 -12.82 26.01
C LEU A 101 18.39 -13.53 24.65
N ALA A 102 19.56 -13.47 24.02
CA ALA A 102 19.88 -14.09 22.73
C ALA A 102 20.49 -15.50 22.86
N SER A 103 20.61 -16.02 24.08
CA SER A 103 21.19 -17.34 24.36
C SER A 103 22.62 -17.49 23.83
N ASP A 104 23.48 -16.52 24.08
CA ASP A 104 24.89 -16.59 23.66
C ASP A 104 25.68 -17.52 24.59
N PRO A 105 26.57 -18.39 24.08
CA PRO A 105 27.42 -19.22 24.92
C PRO A 105 28.23 -18.37 25.92
N PRO A 106 28.40 -18.81 27.19
CA PRO A 106 27.98 -20.10 27.77
C PRO A 106 26.57 -20.08 28.43
N LEU A 107 25.71 -19.12 28.07
CA LEU A 107 24.39 -18.90 28.68
C LEU A 107 23.26 -19.69 28.00
N ASP A 108 23.62 -20.62 27.12
CA ASP A 108 22.76 -21.41 26.23
C ASP A 108 22.20 -22.70 26.85
N ASN A 109 22.31 -22.87 28.17
CA ASN A 109 21.76 -24.03 28.86
C ASN A 109 20.23 -23.90 29.06
N PRO A 110 19.40 -24.78 28.49
CA PRO A 110 17.93 -24.64 28.52
C PRO A 110 17.35 -24.71 29.93
N ALA A 111 17.85 -25.61 30.79
CA ALA A 111 17.35 -25.76 32.15
C ALA A 111 17.68 -24.54 33.03
N ARG A 112 18.82 -23.88 32.80
CA ARG A 112 19.15 -22.62 33.47
C ARG A 112 18.27 -21.49 32.95
N GLN A 113 18.05 -21.39 31.64
CA GLN A 113 17.19 -20.36 31.05
C GLN A 113 15.75 -20.46 31.56
N ALA A 114 15.19 -21.67 31.66
CA ALA A 114 13.84 -21.90 32.18
C ALA A 114 13.65 -21.38 33.61
N ARG A 115 14.71 -21.38 34.44
CA ARG A 115 14.69 -20.85 35.81
C ARG A 115 15.02 -19.37 35.89
N LEU A 116 15.83 -18.88 34.96
CA LEU A 116 16.33 -17.50 34.93
C LEU A 116 15.26 -16.52 34.47
N PHE A 117 14.48 -16.88 33.45
CA PHE A 117 13.55 -15.97 32.81
C PHE A 117 12.14 -16.11 33.40
N PRO A 118 11.57 -15.00 33.92
CA PRO A 118 10.15 -14.93 34.22
C PRO A 118 9.30 -15.18 32.97
N ARG A 119 8.04 -15.61 33.15
CA ARG A 119 7.15 -15.99 32.05
C ARG A 119 6.80 -14.82 31.15
N GLU A 120 6.69 -13.62 31.71
CA GLU A 120 6.50 -12.38 30.95
C GLU A 120 7.70 -12.08 30.05
N VAL A 121 8.93 -12.36 30.52
CA VAL A 121 10.16 -12.18 29.74
C VAL A 121 10.24 -13.23 28.63
N LEU A 122 9.89 -14.49 28.91
CA LEU A 122 9.80 -15.52 27.87
C LEU A 122 8.77 -15.15 26.80
N THR A 123 7.65 -14.53 27.19
CA THR A 123 6.62 -14.06 26.27
C THR A 123 7.13 -12.91 25.40
N ASP A 124 7.80 -11.92 25.99
CA ASP A 124 8.41 -10.81 25.26
C ASP A 124 9.48 -11.32 24.27
N ILE A 125 10.30 -12.30 24.66
CA ILE A 125 11.30 -12.92 23.77
C ILE A 125 10.62 -13.67 22.62
N LYS A 126 9.54 -14.43 22.88
CA LYS A 126 8.74 -15.08 21.82
C LYS A 126 8.18 -14.06 20.82
N ASN A 127 7.67 -12.93 21.31
CA ASN A 127 7.19 -11.84 20.46
C ASN A 127 8.32 -11.22 19.63
N ALA A 128 9.51 -11.04 20.21
CA ALA A 128 10.69 -10.57 19.48
C ALA A 128 11.09 -11.53 18.35
N VAL A 129 11.00 -12.85 18.57
CA VAL A 129 11.25 -13.85 17.52
C VAL A 129 10.20 -13.78 16.42
N GLN A 130 8.91 -13.63 16.75
CA GLN A 130 7.86 -13.45 15.74
C GLN A 130 8.09 -12.18 14.91
N LYS A 131 8.45 -11.07 15.55
CA LYS A 131 8.79 -9.80 14.88
C LYS A 131 10.00 -9.99 13.95
N ALA A 132 11.01 -10.74 14.36
CA ALA A 132 12.17 -11.04 13.51
C ALA A 132 11.82 -11.94 12.32
N MET A 133 11.01 -12.99 12.53
CA MET A 133 10.63 -13.96 11.51
C MET A 133 9.89 -13.31 10.33
N VAL A 134 8.98 -12.37 10.61
CA VAL A 134 8.22 -11.68 9.53
C VAL A 134 9.07 -10.72 8.71
N GLN A 135 10.25 -10.34 9.22
CA GLN A 135 11.20 -9.44 8.54
C GLN A 135 12.20 -10.19 7.65
N ILE A 136 12.15 -11.51 7.60
CA ILE A 136 13.05 -12.31 6.75
C ILE A 136 12.56 -12.23 5.30
N PRO A 137 13.44 -11.89 4.33
CA PRO A 137 13.08 -11.93 2.93
C PRO A 137 12.89 -13.37 2.43
N PRO A 138 12.04 -13.61 1.43
CA PRO A 138 11.94 -14.92 0.78
C PRO A 138 13.30 -15.38 0.24
N ALA A 139 13.58 -16.68 0.35
CA ALA A 139 14.85 -17.23 -0.10
C ALA A 139 15.01 -17.04 -1.62
N GLY A 140 16.18 -16.54 -2.04
CA GLY A 140 16.52 -16.37 -3.47
C GLY A 140 15.80 -15.22 -4.19
N VAL A 141 14.98 -14.42 -3.49
CA VAL A 141 14.35 -13.23 -4.07
C VAL A 141 15.12 -11.99 -3.62
N PRO A 142 15.68 -11.20 -4.56
CA PRO A 142 16.26 -9.90 -4.23
C PRO A 142 15.20 -9.01 -3.58
N GLU A 143 15.50 -8.45 -2.42
CA GLU A 143 14.62 -7.51 -1.76
C GLU A 143 14.90 -6.10 -2.27
N ASN A 144 13.88 -5.44 -2.80
CA ASN A 144 13.98 -4.04 -3.20
C ASN A 144 14.06 -3.15 -1.96
N ILE A 145 14.96 -2.18 -1.97
CA ILE A 145 14.99 -1.15 -0.92
C ILE A 145 13.67 -0.38 -0.99
N TYR A 146 13.04 -0.12 0.16
CA TYR A 146 11.71 0.51 0.20
C TYR A 146 11.64 1.86 -0.53
N THR A 147 12.77 2.56 -0.68
CA THR A 147 12.88 3.83 -1.42
C THR A 147 12.81 3.67 -2.94
N ASP A 148 13.16 2.50 -3.45
CA ASP A 148 13.32 2.25 -4.89
C ASP A 148 12.00 1.79 -5.52
N ILE A 149 11.02 1.40 -4.71
CA ILE A 149 9.71 0.93 -5.13
C ILE A 149 8.90 2.09 -5.68
N LYS A 150 8.58 2.03 -6.98
CA LYS A 150 7.78 3.03 -7.70
C LYS A 150 6.70 2.37 -8.51
N GLN A 151 5.56 3.05 -8.63
CA GLN A 151 4.43 2.54 -9.38
C GLN A 151 4.75 2.52 -10.87
N GLY A 152 4.57 1.37 -11.50
CA GLY A 152 4.64 1.25 -12.96
C GLY A 152 3.53 2.07 -13.65
N PRO A 153 3.67 2.35 -14.97
CA PRO A 153 2.68 3.13 -15.72
C PRO A 153 1.29 2.46 -15.75
N SER A 154 1.25 1.12 -15.76
CA SER A 154 0.02 0.33 -15.76
C SER A 154 -0.21 -0.44 -14.46
N GLU A 155 0.64 -0.23 -13.44
CA GLU A 155 0.49 -0.89 -12.14
C GLU A 155 -0.64 -0.22 -11.36
N SER A 156 -1.47 -1.01 -10.68
CA SER A 156 -2.52 -0.47 -9.80
C SER A 156 -1.93 0.22 -8.57
N SER A 157 -2.66 1.16 -7.98
CA SER A 157 -2.27 1.78 -6.70
C SER A 157 -2.16 0.73 -5.59
N THR A 158 -3.04 -0.27 -5.57
CA THR A 158 -3.01 -1.36 -4.59
C THR A 158 -1.71 -2.16 -4.64
N SER A 159 -1.21 -2.50 -5.84
CA SER A 159 0.05 -3.23 -6.01
C SER A 159 1.24 -2.43 -5.47
N LEU A 160 1.29 -1.12 -5.74
CA LEU A 160 2.30 -0.24 -5.15
C LEU A 160 2.25 -0.28 -3.62
N ILE A 161 1.07 -0.12 -3.02
CA ILE A 161 0.92 -0.12 -1.57
C ILE A 161 1.30 -1.46 -0.96
N ASP A 162 0.95 -2.58 -1.59
CA ASP A 162 1.32 -3.91 -1.12
C ASP A 162 2.84 -4.10 -1.12
N HIS A 163 3.52 -3.70 -2.20
CA HIS A 163 4.98 -3.75 -2.30
C HIS A 163 5.66 -2.84 -1.27
N LEU A 164 5.18 -1.59 -1.12
CA LEU A 164 5.70 -0.65 -0.14
C LEU A 164 5.50 -1.15 1.29
N THR A 165 4.31 -1.62 1.63
CA THR A 165 3.99 -2.16 2.96
C THR A 165 4.90 -3.32 3.28
N GLN A 166 5.06 -4.27 2.34
CA GLN A 166 5.93 -5.42 2.52
C GLN A 166 7.40 -5.02 2.75
N ALA A 167 7.93 -4.08 1.95
CA ALA A 167 9.31 -3.63 2.08
C ALA A 167 9.55 -2.82 3.37
N VAL A 168 8.62 -1.91 3.71
CA VAL A 168 8.68 -1.12 4.95
C VAL A 168 8.61 -2.02 6.17
N ASP A 169 7.71 -3.01 6.18
CA ASP A 169 7.59 -3.94 7.32
C ASP A 169 8.84 -4.78 7.54
N ARG A 170 9.53 -5.17 6.47
CA ARG A 170 10.76 -5.95 6.54
C ARG A 170 11.99 -5.11 6.88
N GLN A 171 12.08 -3.88 6.38
CA GLN A 171 13.30 -3.08 6.47
C GLN A 171 13.31 -2.13 7.68
N ILE A 172 12.14 -1.67 8.12
CA ILE A 172 12.01 -0.71 9.22
C ILE A 172 11.61 -1.43 10.51
N SER A 173 12.39 -1.21 11.58
CA SER A 173 12.13 -1.84 12.88
C SER A 173 11.20 -1.03 13.78
N ASP A 174 11.18 0.29 13.61
CA ASP A 174 10.34 1.21 14.39
C ASP A 174 8.91 1.24 13.85
N ASP A 175 8.01 0.57 14.57
CA ASP A 175 6.60 0.46 14.21
C ASP A 175 5.85 1.82 14.29
N GLY A 176 6.38 2.82 15.02
CA GLY A 176 5.83 4.16 15.08
C GLY A 176 6.12 5.00 13.82
N VAL A 177 7.21 4.70 13.12
CA VAL A 177 7.62 5.39 11.89
C VAL A 177 6.94 4.80 10.65
N LYS A 178 6.64 3.50 10.65
CA LYS A 178 6.10 2.78 9.48
C LYS A 178 4.85 3.43 8.87
N PRO A 179 3.81 3.84 9.61
CA PRO A 179 2.60 4.41 8.99
C PRO A 179 2.89 5.72 8.28
N HIS A 180 3.72 6.59 8.87
CA HIS A 180 4.08 7.87 8.27
C HIS A 180 4.99 7.70 7.06
N LEU A 181 5.96 6.78 7.14
CA LEU A 181 6.84 6.45 6.02
C LEU A 181 6.05 5.86 4.84
N LEU A 182 5.15 4.91 5.12
CA LEU A 182 4.29 4.31 4.10
C LEU A 182 3.43 5.36 3.42
N TRP A 183 2.83 6.27 4.20
CA TRP A 183 2.05 7.38 3.66
C TRP A 183 2.88 8.28 2.72
N GLY A 184 4.08 8.67 3.16
CA GLY A 184 4.97 9.52 2.36
C GLY A 184 5.40 8.84 1.05
N LEU A 185 5.77 7.56 1.11
CA LEU A 185 6.15 6.77 -0.06
C LEU A 185 4.98 6.54 -1.01
N ALA A 186 3.79 6.24 -0.49
CA ALA A 186 2.57 6.04 -1.27
C ALA A 186 2.29 7.24 -2.17
N PHE A 187 2.36 8.45 -1.60
CA PHE A 187 2.18 9.68 -2.37
C PHE A 187 3.35 9.97 -3.32
N ALA A 188 4.58 9.90 -2.82
CA ALA A 188 5.77 10.29 -3.57
C ALA A 188 6.08 9.34 -4.74
N ASN A 189 5.74 8.05 -4.62
CA ASN A 189 6.11 7.01 -5.58
C ASN A 189 4.94 6.56 -6.46
N ALA A 190 3.75 7.16 -6.31
CA ALA A 190 2.64 6.97 -7.22
C ALA A 190 2.96 7.45 -8.65
N ASN A 191 2.29 6.85 -9.63
CA ASN A 191 2.40 7.25 -11.03
C ASN A 191 1.73 8.61 -11.28
N THR A 192 1.98 9.21 -12.44
CA THR A 192 1.54 10.59 -12.76
C THR A 192 0.04 10.79 -12.60
N GLU A 193 -0.78 9.83 -13.03
CA GLU A 193 -2.24 9.94 -12.95
C GLU A 193 -2.74 9.78 -11.52
N CYS A 194 -2.23 8.81 -10.77
CA CYS A 194 -2.55 8.65 -9.36
C CYS A 194 -2.15 9.89 -8.56
N LYS A 195 -0.96 10.45 -8.80
CA LYS A 195 -0.53 11.72 -8.19
C LYS A 195 -1.46 12.88 -8.49
N ARG A 196 -1.92 13.01 -9.74
CA ARG A 196 -2.88 14.06 -10.12
C ARG A 196 -4.20 13.94 -9.35
N VAL A 197 -4.71 12.72 -9.22
CA VAL A 197 -5.95 12.45 -8.48
C VAL A 197 -5.77 12.72 -6.97
N ILE A 198 -4.70 12.21 -6.36
CA ILE A 198 -4.44 12.39 -4.93
C ILE A 198 -4.20 13.87 -4.59
N SER A 199 -3.48 14.61 -5.44
CA SER A 199 -3.21 16.04 -5.24
C SER A 199 -4.45 16.92 -5.35
N ALA A 200 -5.53 16.42 -5.97
CA ALA A 200 -6.80 17.13 -6.04
C ALA A 200 -7.70 16.89 -4.81
N MET A 201 -7.31 15.98 -3.91
CA MET A 201 -8.06 15.71 -2.69
C MET A 201 -7.88 16.84 -1.67
N PRO A 202 -8.92 17.18 -0.89
CA PRO A 202 -8.81 18.18 0.17
C PRO A 202 -7.99 17.63 1.34
N GLY A 203 -7.04 18.43 1.85
CA GLY A 203 -6.27 18.09 3.05
C GLY A 203 -5.23 16.98 2.83
N GLN A 204 -4.91 16.25 3.90
CA GLN A 204 -3.97 15.13 3.87
C GLN A 204 -4.75 13.80 3.85
N PRO A 205 -4.96 13.17 2.68
CA PRO A 205 -5.73 11.94 2.59
C PRO A 205 -4.96 10.77 3.23
N SER A 206 -5.66 9.83 3.84
CA SER A 206 -5.11 8.55 4.28
C SER A 206 -4.69 7.66 3.11
N VAL A 207 -3.88 6.63 3.37
CA VAL A 207 -3.49 5.65 2.34
C VAL A 207 -4.71 4.93 1.75
N ALA A 208 -5.73 4.65 2.57
CA ALA A 208 -6.97 4.02 2.11
C ALA A 208 -7.73 4.93 1.13
N GLU A 209 -7.85 6.23 1.45
CA GLU A 209 -8.46 7.23 0.58
C GLU A 209 -7.68 7.40 -0.72
N MET A 210 -6.33 7.35 -0.68
CA MET A 210 -5.49 7.35 -1.87
C MET A 210 -5.78 6.14 -2.77
N ILE A 211 -5.88 4.93 -2.20
CA ILE A 211 -6.20 3.71 -2.93
C ILE A 211 -7.57 3.84 -3.61
N GLU A 212 -8.59 4.27 -2.87
CA GLU A 212 -9.95 4.42 -3.38
C GLU A 212 -10.02 5.45 -4.50
N ALA A 213 -9.40 6.61 -4.32
CA ALA A 213 -9.37 7.66 -5.33
C ALA A 213 -8.68 7.19 -6.62
N CYS A 214 -7.61 6.41 -6.51
CA CYS A 214 -6.87 5.87 -7.64
C CYS A 214 -7.48 4.60 -8.26
N SER A 215 -8.51 4.00 -7.66
CA SER A 215 -9.11 2.73 -8.14
C SER A 215 -9.63 2.79 -9.58
N LYS A 216 -10.01 3.97 -10.07
CA LYS A 216 -10.53 4.18 -11.44
C LYS A 216 -9.44 4.58 -12.44
N VAL A 217 -8.22 4.87 -11.98
CA VAL A 217 -7.09 5.27 -12.84
C VAL A 217 -6.69 4.07 -13.71
N GLY A 218 -6.48 4.33 -15.01
CA GLY A 218 -6.15 3.28 -15.98
C GLY A 218 -7.34 2.50 -16.54
N THR A 219 -8.57 2.73 -16.06
CA THR A 219 -9.77 2.14 -16.68
C THR A 219 -10.00 2.73 -18.08
N PRO A 220 -10.62 1.99 -19.02
CA PRO A 220 -10.91 2.51 -20.36
C PRO A 220 -11.69 3.83 -20.34
N GLN A 221 -12.63 3.97 -19.40
CA GLN A 221 -13.39 5.20 -19.20
C GLN A 221 -12.49 6.36 -18.76
N HIS A 222 -11.59 6.14 -17.79
CA HIS A 222 -10.65 7.16 -17.35
C HIS A 222 -9.69 7.58 -18.47
N VAL A 223 -9.18 6.62 -19.23
CA VAL A 223 -8.30 6.89 -20.39
C VAL A 223 -9.04 7.73 -21.44
N ALA A 224 -10.29 7.38 -21.76
CA ALA A 224 -11.11 8.14 -22.70
C ALA A 224 -11.36 9.58 -22.22
N THR A 225 -11.67 9.78 -20.92
CA THR A 225 -11.82 11.12 -20.34
C THR A 225 -10.52 11.92 -20.41
N VAL A 226 -9.39 11.32 -20.06
CA VAL A 226 -8.09 12.02 -20.11
C VAL A 226 -7.71 12.40 -21.53
N LEU A 227 -7.93 11.51 -22.51
CA LEU A 227 -7.70 11.82 -23.93
C LEU A 227 -8.62 12.94 -24.42
N GLY A 228 -9.89 12.92 -24.00
CA GLY A 228 -10.86 13.98 -24.29
C GLY A 228 -10.41 15.34 -23.73
N ASP A 229 -10.05 15.39 -22.45
CA ASP A 229 -9.57 16.61 -21.77
C ASP A 229 -8.29 17.15 -22.42
N GLN A 230 -7.36 16.28 -22.80
CA GLN A 230 -6.13 16.66 -23.50
C GLN A 230 -6.44 17.25 -24.88
N MET A 231 -7.34 16.64 -25.65
CA MET A 231 -7.75 17.16 -26.95
C MET A 231 -8.44 18.52 -26.83
N GLU A 232 -9.33 18.69 -25.84
CA GLU A 232 -9.99 19.98 -25.59
C GLU A 232 -8.99 21.08 -25.24
N ARG A 233 -7.98 20.78 -24.40
CA ARG A 233 -6.89 21.71 -24.08
C ARG A 233 -6.11 22.12 -25.32
N VAL A 234 -5.71 21.16 -26.16
CA VAL A 234 -4.99 21.44 -27.41
C VAL A 234 -5.81 22.34 -28.34
N ILE A 235 -7.11 22.09 -28.47
CA ILE A 235 -8.00 22.93 -29.28
C ILE A 235 -8.08 24.36 -28.70
N LYS A 236 -8.24 24.51 -27.38
CA LYS A 236 -8.27 25.82 -26.72
C LYS A 236 -6.97 26.58 -26.90
N ASP A 237 -5.82 25.93 -26.74
CA ASP A 237 -4.49 26.55 -26.91
C ASP A 237 -4.23 26.96 -28.36
N ALA A 238 -4.67 26.16 -29.34
CA ALA A 238 -4.62 26.54 -30.74
C ALA A 238 -5.48 27.79 -31.02
N PHE A 239 -6.69 27.85 -30.43
CA PHE A 239 -7.58 28.99 -30.60
C PHE A 239 -7.05 30.27 -29.96
N THR A 240 -6.53 30.21 -28.73
CA THR A 240 -5.91 31.37 -28.05
C THR A 240 -4.69 31.88 -28.81
N THR A 241 -3.86 30.97 -29.34
CA THR A 241 -2.70 31.32 -30.19
C THR A 241 -3.12 32.01 -31.48
N LEU A 242 -4.20 31.54 -32.12
CA LEU A 242 -4.77 32.18 -33.32
C LEU A 242 -5.36 33.56 -33.01
N GLN A 243 -6.00 33.72 -31.85
CA GLN A 243 -6.58 34.99 -31.41
C GLN A 243 -5.52 36.04 -31.04
N GLN A 244 -4.40 35.62 -30.46
CA GLN A 244 -3.24 36.50 -30.21
C GLN A 244 -2.48 36.87 -31.49
N ARG A 245 -2.58 36.07 -32.56
CA ARG A 245 -2.01 36.35 -33.88
C ARG A 245 -2.93 37.21 -34.78
N GLN A 246 -3.89 37.94 -34.21
CA GLN A 246 -4.64 38.94 -34.99
C GLN A 246 -3.70 40.05 -35.48
N CYS A 247 -3.28 39.94 -36.74
CA CYS A 247 -2.68 41.05 -37.46
C CYS A 247 -3.70 42.20 -37.52
N TYR A 248 -3.39 43.34 -36.91
CA TYR A 248 -4.27 44.52 -36.86
C TYR A 248 -4.76 44.98 -38.26
N LYS A 249 -4.01 44.69 -39.34
CA LYS A 249 -4.42 44.96 -40.73
C LYS A 249 -5.43 43.96 -41.32
N CYS A 250 -5.53 42.74 -40.79
CA CYS A 250 -6.42 41.70 -41.31
C CYS A 250 -7.85 41.82 -40.77
N ALA A 251 -8.03 42.31 -39.54
CA ALA A 251 -9.36 42.47 -38.91
C ALA A 251 -10.27 43.50 -39.65
N VAL A 252 -9.68 44.49 -40.32
CA VAL A 252 -10.43 45.50 -41.08
C VAL A 252 -11.07 44.88 -42.34
N ARG A 253 -10.42 43.91 -43.00
CA ARG A 253 -10.88 43.37 -44.29
C ARG A 253 -12.13 42.49 -44.19
N LEU A 254 -12.34 41.79 -43.07
CA LEU A 254 -13.52 40.94 -42.84
C LEU A 254 -14.81 41.77 -42.58
N LYS A 255 -14.69 42.94 -41.93
CA LYS A 255 -15.85 43.84 -41.73
C LYS A 255 -16.39 44.41 -43.05
N TRP A 256 -15.53 44.67 -44.04
CA TRP A 256 -15.95 45.19 -45.35
C TRP A 256 -16.57 44.14 -46.29
N LEU A 257 -16.25 42.86 -46.11
CA LEU A 257 -16.82 41.78 -46.93
C LEU A 257 -18.26 41.44 -46.52
N ALA A 258 -18.60 41.49 -45.23
CA ALA A 258 -19.96 41.24 -44.75
C ALA A 258 -20.97 42.33 -45.20
N ALA A 259 -20.52 43.57 -45.39
CA ALA A 259 -21.38 44.68 -45.84
C ALA A 259 -21.69 44.66 -47.35
N ARG A 260 -21.00 43.83 -48.16
CA ARG A 260 -21.15 43.82 -49.62
C ARG A 260 -22.17 42.81 -50.15
N HIS A 261 -22.65 41.88 -49.32
CA HIS A 261 -23.55 40.78 -49.74
C HIS A 261 -24.84 40.63 -48.93
N VAL A 262 -25.18 41.59 -48.06
CA VAL A 262 -26.53 41.67 -47.48
C VAL A 262 -27.43 42.48 -48.41
N LYS A 263 -28.19 41.82 -49.29
CA LYS A 263 -29.42 42.42 -49.84
C LYS A 263 -30.48 42.41 -48.73
N PRO A 264 -31.20 43.51 -48.48
CA PRO A 264 -32.29 43.49 -47.53
C PRO A 264 -33.42 42.61 -48.08
N TYR A 265 -33.73 41.51 -47.39
CA TYR A 265 -34.96 40.77 -47.63
C TYR A 265 -36.10 41.58 -47.00
N ARG A 266 -37.02 42.10 -47.81
CA ARG A 266 -38.30 42.65 -47.33
C ARG A 266 -39.21 41.47 -47.01
N VAL A 267 -39.61 41.34 -45.75
CA VAL A 267 -40.61 40.37 -45.32
C VAL A 267 -41.98 40.88 -45.80
N GLN A 268 -42.63 40.18 -46.73
CA GLN A 268 -44.05 40.37 -47.00
C GLN A 268 -44.83 39.63 -45.91
N THR A 269 -45.62 40.37 -45.14
CA THR A 269 -46.56 39.80 -44.16
C THR A 269 -47.84 39.35 -44.87
N GLN A 270 -48.42 38.25 -44.40
CA GLN A 270 -49.66 37.65 -44.86
C GLN A 270 -50.87 38.57 -44.54
N ALA A 271 -51.04 39.65 -45.30
CA ALA A 271 -52.22 40.52 -45.26
C ALA A 271 -52.63 41.06 -46.64
N ASP A 272 -51.88 40.76 -47.71
CA ASP A 272 -52.13 41.29 -49.06
C ASP A 272 -52.75 40.24 -50.02
N ALA A 273 -53.41 39.21 -49.48
CA ALA A 273 -54.19 38.25 -50.26
C ALA A 273 -55.61 38.19 -49.70
N ASP A 274 -56.39 39.22 -49.97
CA ASP A 274 -57.85 39.14 -50.17
C ASP A 274 -58.38 40.55 -50.49
N LEU A 275 -58.59 40.81 -51.79
CA LEU A 275 -59.59 41.74 -52.33
C LEU A 275 -59.48 41.71 -53.87
N LYS A 276 -60.10 40.70 -54.49
CA LYS A 276 -60.88 40.82 -55.73
C LYS A 276 -61.44 39.46 -56.16
N THR A 277 -62.65 39.17 -55.70
CA THR A 277 -63.72 38.66 -56.56
C THR A 277 -65.05 38.98 -55.86
N GLU A 278 -65.50 40.23 -56.00
CA GLU A 278 -66.92 40.56 -55.87
C GLU A 278 -67.60 40.20 -57.21
N GLU A 279 -68.50 39.22 -57.11
CA GLU A 279 -69.80 39.08 -57.76
C GLU A 279 -70.03 39.59 -59.18
N ILE A 280 -70.50 38.69 -60.06
CA ILE A 280 -71.50 39.03 -61.07
C ILE A 280 -72.58 37.93 -61.09
N GLU A 281 -73.82 38.35 -60.82
CA GLU A 281 -75.05 37.54 -60.75
C GLU A 281 -75.85 37.52 -62.06
N VAL A 282 -76.46 36.36 -62.36
CA VAL A 282 -77.73 36.05 -63.08
C VAL A 282 -77.87 36.48 -64.57
N GLY A 283 -78.32 35.69 -65.55
CA GLY A 283 -78.97 34.36 -65.64
C GLY A 283 -79.94 34.36 -66.84
N MET A 284 -80.25 33.21 -67.45
CA MET A 284 -81.47 33.03 -68.26
C MET A 284 -81.74 31.54 -68.56
N LEU A 285 -82.99 31.13 -68.35
CA LEU A 285 -83.61 29.90 -68.85
C LEU A 285 -84.13 30.14 -70.27
N ASP A 286 -83.85 29.19 -71.18
CA ASP A 286 -84.82 28.31 -71.85
C ASP A 286 -84.09 27.04 -72.31
#